data_AF-A0A9W9VJ24-F1
#
_entry.id   AF-A0A9W9VJ24-F1
#
_cell.length_a   1.000
_cell.length_b   1.000
_cell.length_c   1.000
_cell.angle_alpha   90.00
_cell.angle_beta   90.00
_cell.angle_gamma   90.00
#
_symmetry.space_group_name_H-M   'P 1'
#
loop_
_entity.id
_entity.type
_entity.pdbx_description
1 polymer ?
#
loop_
_entity_poly.entity_id
_entity_poly.type
_entity_poly.pdbx_seq_one_letter_code
_entity_poly.pdbx_strand_id
1 'polypeptide(L)'
;MLVPSLVISRDNSSSDDTMVTFVDPTKEVNAGLWCLFGGASVFLGLRIWVKFTRLQGLWYDDYILVASWLVLLVNDILICWEYGNGYVSQTGEWDRHMHIIINITSCGTLIGQAWSKTAFGVTLLRISNRWQQYVLWFCIATTNIFMILKCILQWAKVCDGTGDYQASYRLNFCIYKNFRDNVKEGGQVYNAIMDFAFALFPWLIAWKLNMRRNEKIALCATLSLGAM
;
A
#
# COMPACT_ATOMS: atom_id res chain seq x y z
N MET A 1 -2.89 -12.14 -33.16
CA MET A 1 -2.92 -11.21 -32.00
C MET A 1 -2.67 -9.82 -32.57
N LEU A 2 -3.73 -9.07 -32.85
CA LEU A 2 -3.67 -7.76 -33.51
C LEU A 2 -3.91 -6.71 -32.42
N VAL A 3 -2.86 -5.97 -32.05
CA VAL A 3 -2.96 -4.81 -31.17
C VAL A 3 -3.60 -3.69 -32.00
N PRO A 4 -4.74 -3.10 -31.60
CA PRO A 4 -5.29 -1.95 -32.31
C PRO A 4 -4.43 -0.72 -31.99
N SER A 5 -3.62 -0.29 -32.96
CA SER A 5 -2.87 0.97 -32.88
C SER A 5 -3.82 2.14 -33.12
N LEU A 6 -4.01 3.01 -32.12
CA LEU A 6 -4.73 4.27 -32.29
C LEU A 6 -3.77 5.36 -32.79
N VAL A 7 -4.02 5.88 -33.99
CA VAL A 7 -3.33 7.06 -34.54
C VAL A 7 -4.04 8.30 -34.02
N ILE A 8 -3.40 9.08 -33.14
CA ILE A 8 -3.90 10.38 -32.69
C ILE A 8 -3.24 11.46 -33.55
N SER A 9 -3.98 12.01 -34.52
CA SER A 9 -3.52 13.15 -35.32
C SER A 9 -3.58 14.41 -34.45
N ARG A 10 -2.44 14.86 -33.94
CA ARG A 10 -2.32 16.09 -33.16
C ARG A 10 -2.15 17.25 -34.15
N ASP A 11 -3.25 17.91 -34.51
CA ASP A 11 -3.20 19.16 -35.27
C ASP A 11 -2.43 20.23 -34.46
N ASN A 12 -1.15 20.42 -34.79
CA ASN A 12 -0.59 21.67 -35.30
C ASN A 12 0.94 21.64 -35.18
N SER A 13 1.61 21.67 -36.33
CA SER A 13 3.03 21.95 -36.58
C SER A 13 4.07 20.90 -36.14
N SER A 14 4.88 20.48 -37.12
CA SER A 14 6.00 19.52 -37.10
C SER A 14 5.61 18.03 -37.15
N SER A 15 6.00 17.42 -38.26
CA SER A 15 5.85 16.03 -38.66
C SER A 15 6.64 15.09 -37.76
N ASP A 16 6.05 14.72 -36.64
CA ASP A 16 6.39 13.50 -35.88
C ASP A 16 5.08 12.85 -35.42
N ASP A 17 4.51 11.98 -36.27
CA ASP A 17 3.42 11.08 -35.88
C ASP A 17 3.92 10.15 -34.77
N THR A 18 3.79 10.61 -33.52
CA THR A 18 4.20 9.82 -32.37
C THR A 18 3.15 8.73 -32.16
N MET A 19 3.39 7.56 -32.75
CA MET A 19 2.59 6.35 -32.56
C MET A 19 2.67 5.91 -31.09
N VAL A 20 1.82 6.48 -30.24
CA VAL A 20 1.68 6.06 -28.84
C VAL A 20 1.01 4.69 -28.87
N THR A 21 1.83 3.65 -28.87
CA THR A 21 1.37 2.27 -28.84
C THR A 21 0.82 2.02 -27.43
N PHE A 22 -0.50 2.04 -27.29
CA PHE A 22 -1.16 1.65 -26.04
C PHE A 22 -0.95 0.14 -25.83
N VAL A 23 0.10 -0.21 -25.10
CA VAL A 23 0.31 -1.56 -24.59
C VAL A 23 -0.67 -1.74 -23.43
N ASP A 24 -1.60 -2.68 -23.57
CA ASP A 24 -2.50 -3.07 -22.50
C ASP A 24 -1.66 -3.62 -21.32
N PRO A 25 -1.59 -2.90 -20.18
CA PRO A 25 -0.70 -3.24 -19.08
C PRO A 25 -1.25 -4.37 -18.20
N THR A 26 -2.44 -4.91 -18.49
CA THR A 26 -3.13 -5.89 -17.65
C THR A 26 -2.26 -7.11 -17.34
N LYS A 27 -1.47 -7.59 -18.32
CA LYS A 27 -0.60 -8.76 -18.13
C LYS A 27 0.53 -8.49 -17.16
N GLU A 28 1.19 -7.34 -17.29
CA GLU A 28 2.31 -6.95 -16.44
C GLU A 28 1.85 -6.68 -14.99
N VAL A 29 0.71 -6.00 -14.85
CA VAL A 29 0.10 -5.70 -13.54
C VAL A 29 -0.29 -6.99 -12.83
N ASN A 30 -0.98 -7.90 -13.53
CA ASN A 30 -1.38 -9.19 -12.98
C ASN A 30 -0.17 -10.03 -12.57
N ALA A 31 0.86 -10.10 -13.42
CA ALA A 31 2.10 -10.80 -13.10
C ALA A 31 2.76 -10.23 -11.83
N GLY A 32 2.83 -8.89 -11.71
CA GLY A 32 3.37 -8.22 -10.53
C GLY A 32 2.60 -8.54 -9.25
N LEU A 33 1.27 -8.40 -9.28
CA LEU A 33 0.37 -8.69 -8.14
C LEU A 33 0.53 -10.11 -7.63
N TRP A 34 0.43 -11.11 -8.51
CA TRP A 34 0.53 -12.52 -8.09
C TRP A 34 1.94 -12.90 -7.65
N CYS A 35 2.99 -12.30 -8.21
CA CYS A 35 4.36 -12.52 -7.73
C CYS A 35 4.55 -11.98 -6.30
N LEU A 36 4.07 -10.75 -6.04
CA LEU A 36 4.14 -10.12 -4.71
C LEU A 36 3.31 -10.91 -3.69
N PHE A 37 2.10 -11.30 -4.06
CA PHE A 37 1.22 -12.12 -3.23
C PHE A 37 1.84 -13.49 -2.90
N GLY A 38 2.43 -14.15 -3.91
CA GLY A 38 3.16 -15.40 -3.73
C GLY A 38 4.33 -15.25 -2.76
N GLY A 39 5.14 -14.19 -2.93
CA GLY A 39 6.23 -13.85 -2.02
C GLY A 39 5.74 -13.65 -0.58
N ALA A 40 4.72 -12.81 -0.38
CA ALA A 40 4.11 -12.55 0.91
C ALA A 40 3.58 -13.84 1.58
N SER A 41 2.96 -14.72 0.79
CA SER A 41 2.42 -16.01 1.26
C SER A 41 3.53 -16.95 1.75
N VAL A 42 4.68 -16.99 1.05
CA VAL A 42 5.84 -17.78 1.48
C VAL A 42 6.41 -17.27 2.80
N PHE A 43 6.60 -15.94 2.94
CA PHE A 43 7.11 -15.36 4.19
C PHE A 43 6.16 -15.57 5.37
N LEU A 44 4.85 -15.38 5.15
CA LEU A 44 3.83 -15.63 6.16
C LEU A 44 3.79 -17.10 6.56
N GLY A 45 3.81 -18.00 5.57
CA GLY A 45 3.84 -19.45 5.78
C GLY A 45 5.05 -19.89 6.58
N LEU A 46 6.25 -19.39 6.25
CA LEU A 46 7.47 -19.67 7.01
C LEU A 46 7.36 -19.17 8.45
N ARG A 47 6.79 -17.98 8.66
CA ARG A 47 6.60 -17.39 9.99
C ARG A 47 5.65 -18.22 10.86
N ILE A 48 4.54 -18.67 10.29
CA ILE A 48 3.58 -19.55 10.98
C ILE A 48 4.22 -20.92 11.25
N TRP A 49 4.95 -21.47 10.27
CA TRP A 49 5.65 -22.76 10.40
C TRP A 49 6.66 -22.78 11.54
N VAL A 50 7.49 -21.73 11.68
CA VAL A 50 8.46 -21.61 12.77
C VAL A 50 7.75 -21.57 14.13
N LYS A 51 6.64 -20.83 14.26
CA LYS A 51 5.88 -20.77 15.51
C LYS A 51 5.23 -22.10 15.87
N PHE A 52 4.65 -22.78 14.89
CA PHE A 52 4.07 -24.10 15.05
C PHE A 52 5.12 -25.13 15.48
N THR A 53 6.28 -25.13 14.82
CA THR A 53 7.41 -26.02 15.16
C THR A 53 7.98 -25.75 16.55
N ARG A 54 7.93 -24.49 17.01
CA ARG A 54 8.37 -24.07 18.36
C ARG A 54 7.29 -24.22 19.43
N LEU A 55 6.10 -24.77 19.10
CA LEU A 55 4.96 -24.94 20.01
C LEU A 55 4.54 -23.65 20.74
N GLN A 56 4.83 -22.48 20.15
CA GLN A 56 4.35 -21.21 20.67
C GLN A 56 2.97 -20.93 20.06
N GLY A 57 1.96 -20.71 20.91
CA GLY A 57 0.60 -20.39 20.45
C GLY A 57 0.57 -19.14 19.55
N LEU A 58 -0.41 -19.07 18.63
CA LEU A 58 -0.63 -17.88 17.80
C LEU A 58 -1.05 -16.71 18.69
N TRP A 59 -0.38 -15.58 18.51
CA TRP A 59 -0.70 -14.37 19.24
C TRP A 59 -1.47 -13.37 18.37
N TYR A 60 -2.09 -12.36 19.01
CA TYR A 60 -2.81 -11.27 18.33
C TYR A 60 -2.05 -10.63 17.16
N ASP A 61 -0.73 -10.54 17.25
CA ASP A 61 0.15 -10.09 16.15
C ASP A 61 0.01 -10.93 14.88
N ASP A 62 -0.01 -12.25 15.02
CA ASP A 62 -0.12 -13.18 13.88
C ASP A 62 -1.49 -13.08 13.23
N TYR A 63 -2.55 -12.86 14.03
CA TYR A 63 -3.90 -12.63 13.52
C TYR A 63 -3.99 -11.33 12.71
N ILE A 64 -3.35 -10.24 13.16
CA ILE A 64 -3.31 -8.98 12.41
C ILE A 64 -2.55 -9.17 11.09
N LEU A 65 -1.45 -9.93 11.12
CA LEU A 65 -0.66 -10.22 9.92
C LEU A 65 -1.44 -11.07 8.90
N VAL A 66 -2.15 -12.11 9.36
CA VAL A 66 -3.04 -12.93 8.51
C VAL A 66 -4.20 -12.09 7.97
N ALA A 67 -4.77 -11.21 8.78
CA ALA A 67 -5.82 -10.30 8.32
C ALA A 67 -5.31 -9.34 7.24
N SER A 68 -4.08 -8.80 7.38
CA SER A 68 -3.44 -7.98 6.34
C SER A 68 -3.24 -8.75 5.04
N TRP A 69 -2.80 -10.01 5.12
CA TRP A 69 -2.66 -10.89 3.96
C TRP A 69 -3.99 -11.18 3.26
N LEU A 70 -5.07 -11.39 4.02
CA LEU A 70 -6.41 -11.54 3.45
C LEU A 70 -6.89 -10.26 2.76
N VAL A 71 -6.64 -9.09 3.36
CA VAL A 71 -6.94 -7.80 2.73
C VAL A 71 -6.15 -7.66 1.43
N LEU A 72 -4.86 -8.02 1.41
CA LEU A 72 -4.05 -8.01 0.19
C LEU A 72 -4.66 -8.89 -0.91
N LEU A 73 -5.00 -10.16 -0.60
CA LEU A 73 -5.66 -11.08 -1.54
C LEU A 73 -6.93 -10.48 -2.12
N VAL A 74 -7.78 -9.88 -1.27
CA VAL A 74 -9.03 -9.27 -1.72
C VAL A 74 -8.75 -8.08 -2.64
N ASN A 75 -7.78 -7.22 -2.31
CA ASN A 75 -7.39 -6.11 -3.18
C ASN A 75 -6.85 -6.61 -4.53
N ASP A 76 -6.01 -7.64 -4.54
CA ASP A 76 -5.44 -8.19 -5.77
C ASP A 76 -6.55 -8.73 -6.70
N ILE A 77 -7.54 -9.43 -6.15
CA ILE A 77 -8.71 -9.91 -6.89
C ILE A 77 -9.53 -8.74 -7.43
N LEU A 78 -9.79 -7.70 -6.62
CA LEU A 78 -10.51 -6.51 -7.07
C LEU A 78 -9.78 -5.81 -8.21
N ILE A 79 -8.45 -5.64 -8.12
CA ILE A 79 -7.64 -5.03 -9.18
C ILE A 79 -7.71 -5.86 -10.46
N CYS A 80 -7.56 -7.18 -10.37
CA CYS A 80 -7.69 -8.07 -11.54
C CYS A 80 -9.07 -7.93 -12.19
N TRP A 81 -10.11 -7.78 -11.38
CA TRP A 81 -11.47 -7.58 -11.86
C TRP A 81 -11.68 -6.19 -12.49
N GLU A 82 -11.14 -5.12 -11.91
CA GLU A 82 -11.15 -3.77 -12.48
C GLU A 82 -10.51 -3.76 -13.88
N TYR A 83 -9.31 -4.33 -14.02
CA TYR A 83 -8.63 -4.40 -15.31
C TYR A 83 -9.34 -5.33 -16.30
N GLY A 84 -9.90 -6.44 -15.84
CA GLY A 84 -10.66 -7.37 -16.68
C GLY A 84 -12.01 -6.83 -17.18
N ASN A 85 -12.61 -5.87 -16.47
CA ASN A 85 -13.95 -5.35 -16.75
C ASN A 85 -13.96 -3.91 -17.30
N GLY A 86 -12.80 -3.37 -17.71
CA GLY A 86 -12.74 -2.13 -18.51
C GLY A 86 -12.03 -0.93 -17.87
N TYR A 87 -11.03 -1.11 -17.00
CA TYR A 87 -10.16 -0.01 -16.54
C TYR A 87 -9.49 0.74 -17.72
N VAL A 88 -9.36 0.07 -18.87
CA VAL A 88 -8.95 0.63 -20.17
C VAL A 88 -10.13 0.61 -21.14
N SER A 89 -11.27 1.22 -20.77
CA SER A 89 -12.29 1.51 -21.78
C SER A 89 -11.79 2.66 -22.67
N GLN A 90 -11.50 2.36 -23.93
CA GLN A 90 -11.05 3.32 -24.94
C GLN A 90 -12.08 4.44 -25.25
N THR A 91 -13.25 4.42 -24.60
CA THR A 91 -14.35 5.37 -24.82
C THR A 91 -14.35 6.59 -23.91
N GLY A 92 -13.44 6.69 -22.92
CA GLY A 92 -13.24 7.92 -22.13
C GLY A 92 -14.35 8.26 -21.11
N GLU A 93 -15.43 7.48 -21.02
CA GLU A 93 -16.42 7.59 -19.96
C GLU A 93 -16.16 6.57 -18.86
N TRP A 94 -15.71 7.06 -17.70
CA TRP A 94 -15.54 6.24 -16.51
C TRP A 94 -16.91 5.99 -15.88
N ASP A 95 -17.35 4.74 -15.90
CA ASP A 95 -18.61 4.37 -15.27
C ASP A 95 -18.54 4.56 -13.74
N ARG A 96 -19.66 4.97 -13.12
CA ARG A 96 -19.74 5.23 -11.67
C ARG A 96 -19.32 4.03 -10.82
N HIS A 97 -19.54 2.81 -11.32
CA HIS A 97 -19.13 1.59 -10.64
C HIS A 97 -17.60 1.49 -10.56
N MET A 98 -16.88 1.82 -11.63
CA MET A 98 -15.40 1.81 -11.68
C MET A 98 -14.80 2.75 -10.64
N HIS A 99 -15.33 3.98 -10.52
CA HIS A 99 -14.83 4.95 -9.53
C HIS A 99 -15.00 4.49 -8.07
N ILE A 100 -16.07 3.74 -7.77
CA ILE A 100 -16.32 3.21 -6.43
C ILE A 100 -15.32 2.08 -6.14
N ILE A 101 -15.11 1.17 -7.08
CA ILE A 101 -14.20 0.02 -6.90
C ILE A 101 -12.77 0.53 -6.69
N ILE A 102 -12.31 1.49 -7.50
CA ILE A 102 -10.98 2.12 -7.35
C ILE A 102 -10.79 2.75 -5.97
N ASN A 103 -11.82 3.43 -5.45
CA ASN A 103 -11.75 4.00 -4.10
C ASN A 103 -11.67 2.92 -3.02
N ILE A 104 -12.39 1.81 -3.18
CA ILE A 104 -12.36 0.67 -2.26
C ILE A 104 -10.97 0.01 -2.29
N THR A 105 -10.46 -0.30 -3.49
CA THR A 105 -9.12 -0.88 -3.71
C THR A 105 -8.01 0.03 -3.17
N SER A 106 -8.11 1.34 -3.38
CA SER A 106 -7.16 2.31 -2.82
C SER A 106 -7.17 2.32 -1.29
N CYS A 107 -8.37 2.28 -0.68
CA CYS A 107 -8.48 2.19 0.78
C CYS A 107 -7.96 0.86 1.31
N GLY A 108 -8.28 -0.26 0.66
CA GLY A 108 -7.79 -1.58 1.02
C GLY A 108 -6.26 -1.67 0.97
N THR A 109 -5.64 -1.06 -0.04
CA THR A 109 -4.17 -0.96 -0.14
C THR A 109 -3.57 -0.15 1.02
N LEU A 110 -4.19 0.97 1.39
CA LEU A 110 -3.75 1.78 2.54
C LEU A 110 -3.89 1.02 3.87
N ILE A 111 -4.97 0.27 4.05
CA ILE A 111 -5.20 -0.58 5.22
C ILE A 111 -4.13 -1.67 5.28
N GLY A 112 -3.90 -2.39 4.18
CA GLY A 112 -2.88 -3.44 4.09
C GLY A 112 -1.49 -2.91 4.45
N GLN A 113 -1.10 -1.77 3.90
CA GLN A 113 0.18 -1.12 4.25
C GLN A 113 0.26 -0.78 5.75
N ALA A 114 -0.78 -0.19 6.33
CA ALA A 114 -0.78 0.19 7.75
C ALA A 114 -0.77 -1.03 8.68
N TRP A 115 -1.53 -2.07 8.37
CA TRP A 115 -1.59 -3.30 9.16
C TRP A 115 -0.30 -4.11 9.08
N SER A 116 0.35 -4.18 7.91
CA SER A 116 1.67 -4.80 7.77
C SER A 116 2.73 -4.11 8.63
N LYS A 117 2.76 -2.76 8.64
CA LYS A 117 3.63 -1.98 9.54
C LYS A 117 3.28 -2.19 11.01
N THR A 118 1.99 -2.30 11.33
CA THR A 118 1.51 -2.53 12.70
C THR A 118 1.95 -3.90 13.22
N ALA A 119 1.77 -4.97 12.45
CA ALA A 119 2.24 -6.31 12.82
C ALA A 119 3.77 -6.33 13.00
N PHE A 120 4.50 -5.68 12.09
CA PHE A 120 5.94 -5.55 12.25
C PHE A 120 6.33 -4.79 13.53
N GLY A 121 5.68 -3.67 13.81
CA GLY A 121 5.89 -2.88 15.02
C GLY A 121 5.57 -3.63 16.32
N VAL A 122 4.47 -4.40 16.35
CA VAL A 122 4.10 -5.23 17.50
C VAL A 122 5.11 -6.36 17.72
N THR A 123 5.68 -6.91 16.64
CA THR A 123 6.77 -7.88 16.73
C THR A 123 7.99 -7.28 17.43
N LEU A 124 8.39 -6.06 17.03
CA LEU A 124 9.48 -5.33 17.66
C LEU A 124 9.18 -4.98 19.13
N LEU A 125 7.93 -4.64 19.44
CA LEU A 125 7.48 -4.28 20.79
C LEU A 125 7.84 -5.35 21.84
N ARG A 126 7.79 -6.64 21.46
CA ARG A 126 8.11 -7.75 22.37
C ARG A 126 9.58 -7.86 22.74
N ILE A 127 10.47 -7.53 21.80
CA ILE A 127 11.92 -7.68 21.98
C ILE A 127 12.51 -6.39 22.58
N SER A 128 11.74 -5.30 22.57
CA SER A 128 12.19 -3.96 22.91
C SER A 128 12.01 -3.59 24.39
N ASN A 129 12.81 -2.64 24.87
CA ASN A 129 12.76 -2.13 26.25
C ASN A 129 11.60 -1.15 26.48
N ARG A 130 11.20 -0.92 27.74
CA ARG A 130 10.06 -0.03 28.08
C ARG A 130 10.07 1.34 27.42
N TRP A 131 11.23 2.01 27.34
CA TRP A 131 11.32 3.33 26.69
C TRP A 131 11.08 3.25 25.18
N GLN A 132 11.66 2.25 24.52
CA GLN A 132 11.49 2.02 23.09
C GLN A 132 10.07 1.54 22.76
N GLN A 133 9.42 0.81 23.67
CA GLN A 133 8.01 0.43 23.52
C GLN A 133 7.09 1.66 23.41
N TYR A 134 7.32 2.72 24.20
CA TYR A 134 6.53 3.95 24.06
C TYR A 134 6.68 4.58 22.67
N VAL A 135 7.90 4.62 22.13
CA VAL A 135 8.14 5.18 20.79
C VAL A 135 7.50 4.30 19.70
N LEU A 136 7.61 2.97 19.81
CA LEU A 136 6.95 2.04 18.88
C LEU A 136 5.43 2.19 18.93
N TRP A 137 4.86 2.33 20.12
CA TRP A 137 3.42 2.55 20.28
C TRP A 137 2.99 3.87 19.63
N PHE A 138 3.79 4.92 19.77
CA PHE A 138 3.58 6.19 19.08
C PHE A 138 3.59 6.01 17.56
N CYS A 139 4.60 5.34 16.99
CA CYS A 139 4.69 5.08 15.55
C CYS A 139 3.52 4.24 15.01
N ILE A 140 3.07 3.23 15.76
CA ILE A 140 1.90 2.41 15.39
C ILE A 140 0.62 3.26 15.43
N ALA A 141 0.44 4.06 16.48
CA ALA A 141 -0.73 4.94 16.62
C ALA A 141 -0.78 5.97 15.48
N THR A 142 0.34 6.62 15.18
CA THR A 142 0.38 7.65 14.14
C THR A 142 0.15 7.07 12.75
N THR A 143 0.75 5.93 12.40
CA THR A 143 0.53 5.28 11.10
C THR A 143 -0.94 4.88 10.90
N ASN A 144 -1.62 4.36 11.93
CA ASN A 144 -3.06 4.08 11.87
C ASN A 144 -3.91 5.35 11.74
N ILE A 145 -3.58 6.42 12.48
CA ILE A 145 -4.30 7.70 12.37
C ILE A 145 -4.18 8.28 10.96
N PHE A 146 -2.98 8.28 10.39
CA PHE A 146 -2.75 8.75 9.02
C PHE A 146 -3.47 7.89 7.98
N MET A 147 -3.56 6.58 8.20
CA MET A 147 -4.35 5.68 7.34
C MET A 147 -5.84 6.02 7.36
N ILE A 148 -6.42 6.25 8.55
CA ILE A 148 -7.82 6.67 8.70
C ILE A 148 -8.04 8.02 8.02
N LEU A 149 -7.15 8.99 8.24
CA LEU A 149 -7.24 10.31 7.63
C LEU A 149 -7.20 10.22 6.09
N LYS A 150 -6.29 9.43 5.52
CA LYS A 150 -6.20 9.23 4.07
C LYS A 150 -7.46 8.56 3.51
N CYS A 151 -8.02 7.57 4.20
CA CYS A 151 -9.28 6.95 3.79
C CYS A 151 -10.41 7.98 3.79
N ILE A 152 -10.58 8.76 4.87
CA ILE A 152 -11.62 9.80 4.93
C ILE A 152 -11.45 10.81 3.78
N LEU A 153 -10.21 11.26 3.52
CA LEU A 153 -9.93 12.20 2.44
C LEU A 153 -10.16 11.60 1.05
N GLN A 154 -9.97 10.29 0.86
CA GLN A 154 -10.26 9.61 -0.40
C GLN A 154 -11.76 9.63 -0.72
N TRP A 155 -12.60 9.48 0.30
CA TRP A 155 -14.06 9.47 0.19
C TRP A 155 -14.72 10.87 0.26
N ALA A 156 -13.98 11.91 0.67
CA ALA A 156 -14.46 13.30 0.71
C ALA A 156 -14.74 13.87 -0.69
N LYS A 157 -15.71 14.78 -0.79
CA LYS A 157 -16.04 15.54 -2.02
C LYS A 157 -15.06 16.70 -2.23
N VAL A 158 -14.79 17.02 -3.49
CA VAL A 158 -13.93 18.16 -3.86
C VAL A 158 -14.81 19.31 -4.33
N CYS A 159 -14.77 20.43 -3.61
CA CYS A 159 -15.65 21.59 -3.87
C CYS A 159 -15.42 22.23 -5.24
N ASP A 160 -14.16 22.22 -5.69
CA ASP A 160 -13.69 22.88 -6.92
C ASP A 160 -13.54 21.90 -8.09
N GLY A 161 -14.18 20.72 -7.99
CA GLY A 161 -14.15 19.69 -9.02
C GLY A 161 -15.46 19.65 -9.80
N THR A 162 -15.38 19.69 -11.13
CA THR A 162 -16.49 19.37 -12.04
C THR A 162 -16.58 17.84 -12.28
N GLY A 163 -17.79 17.30 -12.42
CA GLY A 163 -18.03 15.89 -12.78
C GLY A 163 -18.08 14.90 -11.60
N ASP A 164 -17.44 13.73 -11.72
CA ASP A 164 -17.46 12.58 -10.77
C ASP A 164 -17.00 12.90 -9.34
N TYR A 165 -16.43 14.09 -9.13
CA TYR A 165 -16.07 14.61 -7.82
C TYR A 165 -17.26 15.07 -6.95
N GLN A 166 -18.44 15.24 -7.57
CA GLN A 166 -19.71 15.63 -6.92
C GLN A 166 -20.70 14.47 -6.75
N ALA A 167 -20.28 13.23 -7.04
CA ALA A 167 -21.16 12.07 -7.00
C ALA A 167 -21.77 11.81 -5.60
N SER A 168 -23.01 11.34 -5.56
CA SER A 168 -23.85 11.19 -4.35
C SER A 168 -23.31 10.19 -3.32
N TYR A 169 -22.42 9.27 -3.72
CA TYR A 169 -21.81 8.26 -2.84
C TYR A 169 -20.61 8.80 -2.03
N ARG A 170 -20.17 10.04 -2.28
CA ARG A 170 -19.04 10.67 -1.57
C ARG A 170 -19.55 11.41 -0.32
N LEU A 171 -18.76 11.44 0.74
CA LEU A 171 -19.10 12.13 1.98
C LEU A 171 -19.36 13.63 1.71
N ASN A 172 -20.43 14.20 2.29
CA ASN A 172 -20.82 15.60 2.09
C ASN A 172 -19.82 16.64 2.66
N PHE A 173 -18.65 16.21 3.13
CA PHE A 173 -17.59 17.12 3.54
C PHE A 173 -16.89 17.68 2.31
N CYS A 174 -16.94 19.00 2.18
CA CYS A 174 -16.42 19.74 1.04
C CYS A 174 -14.95 20.13 1.32
N ILE A 175 -14.02 19.61 0.52
CA ILE A 175 -12.58 19.90 0.65
C ILE A 175 -12.05 20.56 -0.63
N TYR A 176 -11.22 21.59 -0.49
CA TYR A 176 -10.59 22.26 -1.62
C TYR A 176 -9.45 21.43 -2.22
N LYS A 177 -9.29 21.44 -3.55
CA LYS A 177 -8.33 20.57 -4.26
C LYS A 177 -6.89 20.76 -3.77
N ASN A 178 -6.46 22.01 -3.59
CA ASN A 178 -5.12 22.30 -3.09
C ASN A 178 -4.89 21.69 -1.70
N PHE A 179 -5.87 21.71 -0.80
CA PHE A 179 -5.72 21.10 0.52
C PHE A 179 -5.58 19.57 0.42
N ARG A 180 -6.37 18.94 -0.45
CA ARG A 180 -6.30 17.50 -0.69
C ARG A 180 -4.94 17.07 -1.23
N ASP A 181 -4.42 17.79 -2.22
CA ASP A 181 -3.16 17.43 -2.88
C ASP A 181 -1.96 17.65 -1.93
N ASN A 182 -1.95 18.75 -1.18
CA ASN A 182 -0.94 18.98 -0.13
C ASN A 182 -0.94 17.89 0.95
N VAL A 183 -2.13 17.43 1.39
CA VAL A 183 -2.22 16.36 2.40
C VAL A 183 -1.84 15.00 1.82
N LYS A 184 -2.13 14.74 0.54
CA LYS A 184 -1.69 13.51 -0.13
C LYS A 184 -0.17 13.45 -0.24
N GLU A 185 0.45 14.53 -0.71
CA GLU A 185 1.89 14.65 -0.85
C GLU A 185 2.59 14.56 0.52
N GLY A 186 2.14 15.37 1.49
CA GLY A 186 2.68 15.32 2.86
C GLY A 186 2.48 13.96 3.52
N GLY A 187 1.34 13.31 3.27
CA GLY A 187 1.08 11.96 3.76
C GLY A 187 1.97 10.90 3.13
N GLN A 188 2.46 11.10 1.91
CA GLN A 188 3.39 10.17 1.26
C GLN A 188 4.80 10.32 1.85
N VAL A 189 5.25 11.55 2.05
CA VAL A 189 6.50 11.86 2.75
C VAL A 189 6.48 11.27 4.18
N TYR A 190 5.36 11.44 4.89
CA TYR A 190 5.20 10.87 6.24
C TYR A 190 5.32 9.34 6.25
N ASN A 191 4.68 8.66 5.30
CA ASN A 191 4.77 7.20 5.19
C ASN A 191 6.22 6.75 4.96
N ALA A 192 6.96 7.43 4.08
CA ALA A 192 8.37 7.14 3.83
C ALA A 192 9.23 7.35 5.08
N ILE A 193 9.03 8.45 5.81
CA ILE A 193 9.74 8.71 7.08
C ILE A 193 9.46 7.60 8.09
N MET A 194 8.21 7.14 8.19
CA MET A 194 7.85 6.04 9.09
C MET A 194 8.54 4.73 8.68
N ASP A 195 8.67 4.44 7.39
CA ASP A 195 9.37 3.25 6.91
C ASP A 195 10.86 3.27 7.29
N PHE A 196 11.51 4.43 7.14
CA PHE A 196 12.87 4.63 7.64
C PHE A 196 12.95 4.46 9.17
N ALA A 197 11.99 4.98 9.92
CA ALA A 197 11.96 4.83 11.37
C ALA A 197 11.88 3.35 11.76
N PHE A 198 10.94 2.59 11.18
CA PHE A 198 10.77 1.14 11.41
C PHE A 198 12.02 0.33 11.03
N ALA A 199 12.71 0.69 9.95
CA ALA A 199 13.98 0.08 9.56
C ALA A 199 15.11 0.35 10.57
N LEU A 200 15.15 1.53 11.19
CA LEU A 200 16.18 1.94 12.16
C LEU A 200 15.93 1.44 13.59
N PHE A 201 14.69 1.14 13.98
CA PHE A 201 14.38 0.68 15.34
C PHE A 201 15.18 -0.55 15.81
N PRO A 202 15.26 -1.63 15.04
CA PRO A 202 16.05 -2.80 15.44
C PRO A 202 17.55 -2.53 15.44
N TRP A 203 18.04 -1.56 14.65
CA TRP A 203 19.42 -1.10 14.76
C TRP A 203 19.68 -0.45 16.13
N LEU A 204 18.77 0.41 16.60
CA LEU A 204 18.84 1.02 17.93
C LEU A 204 18.76 -0.04 19.05
N ILE A 205 17.93 -1.07 18.89
CA ILE A 205 17.86 -2.22 19.83
C ILE A 205 19.18 -2.99 19.82
N ALA A 206 19.71 -3.32 18.63
CA ALA A 206 20.95 -4.07 18.46
C ALA A 206 22.20 -3.30 18.90
N TRP A 207 22.17 -1.96 18.94
CA TRP A 207 23.26 -1.16 19.51
C TRP A 207 23.38 -1.26 21.02
N LYS A 208 22.26 -1.48 21.70
CA LYS A 208 22.21 -1.71 23.14
C LYS A 208 22.71 -3.11 23.54
N LEU A 209 22.75 -4.05 22.59
CA LEU A 209 23.28 -5.40 22.77
C LEU A 209 24.71 -5.49 22.23
N ASN A 210 25.63 -6.08 23.00
CA ASN A 210 27.04 -6.19 22.62
C ASN A 210 27.27 -7.35 21.62
N MET A 211 26.59 -7.30 20.47
CA MET A 211 26.62 -8.33 19.41
C MET A 211 27.66 -8.04 18.32
N ARG A 212 28.09 -9.11 17.63
CA ARG A 212 29.14 -9.08 16.60
C ARG A 212 28.66 -8.31 15.35
N ARG A 213 29.54 -7.55 14.70
CA ARG A 213 29.18 -6.68 13.55
C ARG A 213 28.44 -7.42 12.42
N ASN A 214 28.74 -8.70 12.20
CA ASN A 214 28.09 -9.50 11.15
C ASN A 214 26.61 -9.79 11.45
N GLU A 215 26.25 -9.96 12.72
CA GLU A 215 24.84 -10.14 13.13
C GLU A 215 24.05 -8.84 12.93
N LYS A 216 24.70 -7.68 13.13
CA LYS A 216 24.05 -6.37 12.90
C LYS A 216 23.70 -6.14 11.43
N ILE A 217 24.57 -6.56 10.51
CA ILE A 217 24.34 -6.44 9.07
C ILE A 217 23.25 -7.43 8.62
N ALA A 218 23.30 -8.68 9.09
CA ALA A 218 22.27 -9.67 8.80
C ALA A 218 20.89 -9.27 9.33
N LEU A 219 20.85 -8.69 10.54
CA LEU A 219 19.62 -8.15 11.13
C LEU A 219 19.07 -7.03 10.25
N CYS A 220 19.91 -6.06 9.84
CA CYS A 220 19.52 -4.94 8.99
C CYS A 220 18.95 -5.41 7.64
N ALA A 221 19.63 -6.33 6.97
CA ALA A 221 19.22 -6.87 5.68
C ALA A 221 17.88 -7.63 5.76
N THR A 222 17.69 -8.43 6.81
CA THR A 222 16.42 -9.15 7.05
C THR A 222 15.27 -8.18 7.29
N LEU A 223 15.57 -7.02 7.88
CA LEU A 223 14.57 -6.05 8.28
C LEU A 223 14.16 -5.09 7.19
N SER A 224 15.12 -4.65 6.36
CA SER A 224 14.80 -3.90 5.14
C SER A 224 13.90 -4.73 4.22
N LEU A 225 14.12 -6.05 4.18
CA LEU A 225 13.29 -6.97 3.42
C LEU A 225 11.88 -7.14 3.98
N GLY A 226 11.68 -6.90 5.28
CA GLY A 226 10.37 -6.97 5.92
C GLY A 226 9.61 -5.65 5.95
N ALA A 227 10.28 -4.53 5.64
CA ALA A 227 9.70 -3.19 5.57
C ALA A 227 9.35 -2.74 4.14
N MET A 228 10.02 -3.32 3.13
CA MET A 228 9.63 -3.24 1.71
C MET A 228 8.44 -4.16 1.43
#